data_AF-A0A5D0WGE4-F1
#
_entry.id   AF-A0A5D0WGE4-F1
#
_cell.length_a   1.000
_cell.length_b   1.000
_cell.length_c   1.000
_cell.angle_alpha   90.00
_cell.angle_beta   90.00
_cell.angle_gamma   90.00
#
_symmetry.space_group_name_H-M   'P 1'
#
loop_
_entity.id
_entity.type
_entity.pdbx_description
1 polymer ?
#
loop_
_entity_poly.entity_id
_entity_poly.type
_entity_poly.pdbx_seq_one_letter_code
_entity_poly.pdbx_strand_id
1 'polypeptide(L)'
;MTANPEVAEVPKVDMALLAHSMIDLAPTDFTRDAMLGAALVLDTRENPLRLNLFASAIRIFLDHMMDALAPQEEVEACRWFRPVEGQEKPVRNARLTYALIGGFAAEQVEELTGIEVKPLIAEVIAAYKKINKHVHGREKTIVRDVDEQDTVVDEVLSALVELLEAQRDYRSEIVDAIADSLQSEAVEKFTTETVDDIDILATHHTIDWVGIDERAVVGITAREVEYEITGSIGVTLLYGSGGDRARGDGAEIGDEFPISMRFKVPIEAPHDLERAEITSGADTSAWFDNDDNDDRDTDAF
;
A
#
# COMPACT_ATOMS: atom_id res chain seq x y z
N MET A 1 15.34 -50.16 25.68
CA MET A 1 14.63 -49.00 26.24
C MET A 1 14.69 -47.91 25.18
N THR A 2 13.78 -47.99 24.21
CA THR A 2 13.75 -47.11 23.03
C THR A 2 12.69 -46.05 23.29
N ALA A 3 13.15 -44.83 23.59
CA ALA A 3 12.30 -43.66 23.68
C ALA A 3 11.94 -43.22 22.25
N ASN A 4 10.64 -43.12 22.00
CA ASN A 4 10.05 -42.55 20.79
C ASN A 4 10.08 -41.02 20.93
N PRO A 5 10.60 -40.23 19.98
CA PRO A 5 10.48 -38.78 20.06
C PRO A 5 9.03 -38.41 19.77
N GLU A 6 8.40 -37.73 20.73
CA GLU A 6 7.12 -37.04 20.54
C GLU A 6 7.23 -36.12 19.33
N VAL A 7 6.43 -36.42 18.31
CA VAL A 7 6.14 -35.49 17.22
C VAL A 7 5.32 -34.37 17.87
N ALA A 8 5.91 -33.18 17.98
CA ALA A 8 5.17 -32.00 18.42
C ALA A 8 3.95 -31.81 17.51
N GLU A 9 2.75 -31.92 18.05
CA GLU A 9 1.52 -31.59 17.33
C GLU A 9 1.60 -30.13 16.89
N VAL A 10 1.62 -29.93 15.57
CA VAL A 10 1.43 -28.61 14.96
C VAL A 10 0.09 -28.08 15.47
N PRO A 11 0.03 -26.85 16.03
CA PRO A 11 -1.21 -26.32 16.56
C PRO A 11 -2.28 -26.32 15.46
N LYS A 12 -3.41 -26.99 15.71
CA LYS A 12 -4.58 -26.93 14.83
C LYS A 12 -5.02 -25.48 14.73
N VAL A 13 -4.83 -24.89 13.56
CA VAL A 13 -5.34 -23.56 13.22
C VAL A 13 -6.86 -23.61 13.36
N ASP A 14 -7.43 -22.64 14.10
CA ASP A 14 -8.87 -22.48 14.13
C ASP A 14 -9.32 -21.97 12.76
N MET A 15 -9.80 -22.90 11.94
CA MET A 15 -10.15 -22.66 10.54
C MET A 15 -11.33 -21.70 10.38
N ALA A 16 -12.22 -21.65 11.37
CA ALA A 16 -13.29 -20.67 11.40
C ALA A 16 -12.70 -19.29 11.70
N LEU A 17 -11.82 -19.18 12.70
CA LEU A 17 -11.15 -17.92 13.03
C LEU A 17 -10.31 -17.41 11.86
N LEU A 18 -9.55 -18.28 11.20
CA LEU A 18 -8.69 -17.89 10.09
C LEU A 18 -9.50 -17.47 8.85
N ALA A 19 -10.57 -18.21 8.52
CA ALA A 19 -11.51 -17.80 7.48
C ALA A 19 -12.18 -16.45 7.81
N HIS A 20 -12.46 -16.16 9.09
CA HIS A 20 -12.97 -14.86 9.52
C HIS A 20 -11.92 -13.75 9.41
N SER A 21 -10.66 -13.99 9.77
CA SER A 21 -9.57 -13.01 9.61
C SER A 21 -9.32 -12.65 8.15
N MET A 22 -9.58 -13.58 7.22
CA MET A 22 -9.47 -13.33 5.78
C MET A 22 -10.57 -12.40 5.22
N ILE A 23 -11.70 -12.24 5.92
CA ILE A 23 -12.81 -11.37 5.51
C ILE A 23 -12.35 -9.91 5.44
N ASP A 24 -11.46 -9.50 6.33
CA ASP A 24 -10.95 -8.13 6.38
C ASP A 24 -9.95 -7.82 5.26
N LEU A 25 -9.41 -8.86 4.61
CA LEU A 25 -8.52 -8.76 3.45
C LEU A 25 -9.30 -8.74 2.12
N ALA A 26 -10.63 -8.84 2.16
CA ALA A 26 -11.45 -8.89 0.96
C ALA A 26 -11.54 -7.50 0.28
N PRO A 27 -11.18 -7.39 -1.02
CA PRO A 27 -11.18 -6.09 -1.71
C PRO A 27 -12.59 -5.52 -1.95
N THR A 28 -13.62 -6.36 -1.89
CA THR A 28 -15.02 -5.99 -2.17
C THR A 28 -16.00 -6.72 -1.25
N ASP A 29 -17.21 -6.18 -1.10
CA ASP A 29 -18.32 -6.86 -0.40
C ASP A 29 -18.65 -8.22 -1.03
N PHE A 30 -18.56 -8.34 -2.36
CA PHE A 30 -18.76 -9.62 -3.04
C PHE A 30 -17.73 -10.67 -2.63
N THR A 31 -16.45 -10.32 -2.56
CA THR A 31 -15.39 -11.22 -2.08
C THR A 31 -15.51 -11.52 -0.59
N ARG A 32 -16.03 -10.57 0.20
CA ARG A 32 -16.36 -10.75 1.61
C ARG A 32 -17.43 -11.83 1.78
N ASP A 33 -18.50 -11.74 1.01
CA ASP A 33 -19.59 -12.72 0.98
C ASP A 33 -19.11 -14.09 0.50
N ALA A 34 -18.21 -14.14 -0.48
CA ALA A 34 -17.61 -15.40 -0.93
C ALA A 34 -16.81 -16.09 0.18
N MET A 35 -16.03 -15.33 0.96
CA MET A 35 -15.26 -15.87 2.09
C MET A 35 -16.15 -16.29 3.27
N LEU A 36 -17.19 -15.51 3.57
CA LEU A 36 -18.22 -15.89 4.54
C LEU A 36 -18.92 -17.19 4.12
N GLY A 37 -19.30 -17.31 2.85
CA GLY A 37 -19.88 -18.53 2.29
C GLY A 37 -18.92 -19.72 2.39
N ALA A 38 -17.62 -19.51 2.15
CA ALA A 38 -16.60 -20.53 2.33
C ALA A 38 -16.56 -21.04 3.77
N ALA A 39 -16.55 -20.13 4.76
CA ALA A 39 -16.55 -20.48 6.18
C ALA A 39 -17.80 -21.28 6.57
N LEU A 40 -18.99 -20.83 6.16
CA LEU A 40 -20.25 -21.53 6.44
C LEU A 40 -20.30 -22.94 5.84
N VAL A 41 -19.76 -23.10 4.64
CA VAL A 41 -19.65 -24.41 3.98
C VAL A 41 -18.71 -25.33 4.76
N LEU A 42 -17.62 -24.80 5.32
CA LEU A 42 -16.69 -25.57 6.15
C LEU A 42 -17.32 -26.08 7.45
N ASP A 43 -18.37 -25.43 7.98
CA ASP A 43 -19.10 -25.93 9.14
C ASP A 43 -20.09 -27.07 8.77
N THR A 44 -20.43 -27.21 7.49
CA THR A 44 -21.42 -28.19 7.04
C THR A 44 -20.75 -29.54 6.73
N ARG A 45 -20.34 -30.28 7.78
CA ARG A 45 -19.61 -31.57 7.65
C ARG A 45 -20.36 -32.66 6.86
N GLU A 46 -21.69 -32.59 6.80
CA GLU A 46 -22.51 -33.55 6.03
C GLU A 46 -22.56 -33.24 4.52
N ASN A 47 -22.08 -32.06 4.09
CA ASN A 47 -22.11 -31.65 2.69
C ASN A 47 -20.97 -32.33 1.91
N PRO A 48 -21.27 -33.23 0.95
CA PRO A 48 -20.24 -33.91 0.17
C PRO A 48 -19.48 -32.97 -0.77
N LEU A 49 -19.99 -31.77 -1.03
CA LEU A 49 -19.36 -30.73 -1.86
C LEU A 49 -18.63 -29.66 -1.04
N ARG A 50 -18.51 -29.85 0.29
CA ARG A 50 -17.88 -28.89 1.21
C ARG A 50 -16.55 -28.38 0.69
N LEU A 51 -15.62 -29.27 0.38
CA LEU A 51 -14.31 -28.91 -0.14
C LEU A 51 -14.37 -28.25 -1.53
N ASN A 52 -15.27 -28.69 -2.41
CA ASN A 52 -15.43 -28.13 -3.75
C ASN A 52 -15.91 -26.68 -3.69
N LEU A 53 -16.93 -26.41 -2.86
CA LEU A 53 -17.50 -25.09 -2.67
C LEU A 53 -16.50 -24.15 -1.98
N PHE A 54 -15.76 -24.64 -0.98
CA PHE A 54 -14.64 -23.91 -0.39
C PHE A 54 -13.58 -23.53 -1.44
N ALA A 55 -13.13 -24.50 -2.24
CA ALA A 55 -12.16 -24.27 -3.31
C ALA A 55 -12.67 -23.23 -4.34
N SER A 56 -13.94 -23.32 -4.73
CA SER A 56 -14.56 -22.32 -5.61
C SER A 56 -14.54 -20.91 -5.01
N ALA A 57 -14.83 -20.76 -3.72
CA ALA A 57 -14.78 -19.47 -3.04
C ALA A 57 -13.36 -18.89 -2.98
N ILE A 58 -12.35 -19.71 -2.64
CA ILE A 58 -10.94 -19.28 -2.65
C ILE A 58 -10.51 -18.81 -4.04
N ARG A 59 -10.99 -19.47 -5.11
CA ARG A 59 -10.71 -19.04 -6.48
C ARG A 59 -11.29 -17.67 -6.80
N ILE A 60 -12.56 -17.45 -6.42
CA ILE A 60 -13.23 -16.16 -6.59
C ILE A 60 -12.45 -15.07 -5.85
N PHE A 61 -12.08 -15.33 -4.60
CA PHE A 61 -11.27 -14.41 -3.80
C PHE A 61 -9.95 -14.07 -4.50
N LEU A 62 -9.17 -15.07 -4.91
CA LEU A 62 -7.89 -14.87 -5.59
C LEU A 62 -8.04 -14.09 -6.90
N ASP A 63 -9.03 -14.42 -7.73
CA ASP A 63 -9.24 -13.76 -9.01
C ASP A 63 -9.56 -12.26 -8.81
N HIS A 64 -10.45 -11.93 -7.87
CA HIS A 64 -10.81 -10.53 -7.56
C HIS A 64 -9.69 -9.77 -6.85
N MET A 65 -8.96 -10.42 -5.95
CA MET A 65 -7.78 -9.84 -5.32
C MET A 65 -6.72 -9.47 -6.36
N MET A 66 -6.48 -10.36 -7.33
CA MET A 66 -5.58 -10.06 -8.43
C MET A 66 -6.09 -8.91 -9.29
N ASP A 67 -7.40 -8.78 -9.50
CA ASP A 67 -8.00 -7.66 -10.25
C ASP A 67 -7.80 -6.32 -9.51
N ALA A 68 -7.85 -6.33 -8.18
CA ALA A 68 -7.57 -5.15 -7.36
C ALA A 68 -6.08 -4.79 -7.32
N LEU A 69 -5.18 -5.78 -7.15
CA LEU A 69 -3.73 -5.56 -7.03
C LEU A 69 -3.03 -5.33 -8.37
N ALA A 70 -3.57 -5.91 -9.44
CA ALA A 70 -3.00 -5.87 -10.78
C ALA A 70 -4.12 -5.78 -11.84
N PRO A 71 -4.75 -4.59 -11.96
CA PRO A 71 -5.75 -4.32 -13.00
C PRO A 71 -5.18 -4.61 -14.38
N GLN A 72 -5.99 -5.19 -15.26
CA GLN A 72 -5.54 -5.61 -16.59
C GLN A 72 -4.94 -4.45 -17.39
N GLU A 73 -5.62 -3.30 -17.41
CA GLU A 73 -5.22 -2.12 -18.18
C GLU A 73 -3.85 -1.59 -17.73
N GLU A 74 -3.62 -1.58 -16.42
CA GLU A 74 -2.36 -1.14 -15.83
C GLU A 74 -1.21 -2.10 -16.18
N VAL A 75 -1.42 -3.42 -16.06
CA VAL A 75 -0.40 -4.41 -16.42
C VAL A 75 -0.05 -4.30 -17.92
N GLU A 76 -1.05 -4.10 -18.77
CA GLU A 76 -0.85 -3.94 -20.23
C GLU A 76 -0.14 -2.64 -20.59
N ALA A 77 -0.31 -1.58 -19.78
CA ALA A 77 0.34 -0.29 -19.99
C ALA A 77 1.82 -0.28 -19.57
N CYS A 78 2.30 -1.32 -18.86
CA CYS A 78 3.69 -1.41 -18.40
C CYS A 78 4.68 -1.59 -19.55
N ARG A 79 5.81 -0.86 -19.50
CA ARG A 79 6.85 -0.94 -20.54
C ARG A 79 7.49 -2.32 -20.67
N TRP A 80 7.63 -3.01 -19.54
CA TRP A 80 8.20 -4.36 -19.45
C TRP A 80 7.21 -5.45 -19.89
N PHE A 81 5.91 -5.15 -19.99
CA PHE A 81 4.91 -6.15 -20.35
C PHE A 81 5.06 -6.61 -21.80
N ARG A 82 4.85 -7.90 -22.02
CA ARG A 82 4.83 -8.53 -23.34
C ARG A 82 3.61 -9.46 -23.42
N PRO A 83 2.70 -9.25 -24.39
CA PRO A 83 1.54 -10.11 -24.55
C PRO A 83 1.98 -11.51 -24.96
N VAL A 84 1.26 -12.52 -24.48
CA VAL A 84 1.47 -13.92 -24.85
C VAL A 84 0.48 -14.28 -25.94
N GLU A 85 0.96 -14.88 -27.04
CA GLU A 85 0.11 -15.26 -28.16
C GLU A 85 -1.04 -16.18 -27.71
N GLY A 86 -2.26 -15.85 -28.15
CA GLY A 86 -3.47 -16.60 -27.80
C GLY A 86 -4.03 -16.33 -26.41
N GLN A 87 -3.49 -15.37 -25.66
CA GLN A 87 -4.04 -14.92 -24.37
C GLN A 87 -4.62 -13.51 -24.51
N GLU A 88 -5.90 -13.35 -24.16
CA GLU A 88 -6.58 -12.04 -24.17
C GLU A 88 -6.25 -11.20 -22.93
N LYS A 89 -5.81 -11.84 -21.84
CA LYS A 89 -5.49 -11.17 -20.58
C LYS A 89 -4.02 -11.40 -20.20
N PRO A 90 -3.40 -10.48 -19.43
CA PRO A 90 -2.09 -10.69 -18.86
C PRO A 90 -2.02 -12.01 -18.10
N VAL A 91 -1.00 -12.80 -18.42
CA VAL A 91 -0.77 -14.06 -17.73
C VAL A 91 -0.49 -13.80 -16.25
N ARG A 92 -0.84 -14.75 -15.39
CA ARG A 92 -0.71 -14.66 -13.93
C ARG A 92 0.66 -14.16 -13.46
N ASN A 93 1.75 -14.63 -14.08
CA ASN A 93 3.09 -14.18 -13.73
C ASN A 93 3.25 -12.66 -13.90
N ALA A 94 2.78 -12.08 -15.01
CA ALA A 94 2.85 -10.64 -15.24
C ALA A 94 2.02 -9.87 -14.20
N ARG A 95 0.84 -10.38 -13.85
CA ARG A 95 -0.01 -9.77 -12.82
C ARG A 95 0.65 -9.78 -11.44
N LEU A 96 1.28 -10.90 -11.05
CA LEU A 96 2.00 -11.00 -9.77
C LEU A 96 3.26 -10.13 -9.75
N THR A 97 3.95 -9.98 -10.89
CA THR A 97 5.05 -9.00 -11.02
C THR A 97 4.54 -7.59 -10.77
N TYR A 98 3.46 -7.16 -11.45
CA TYR A 98 2.88 -5.85 -11.22
C TYR A 98 2.41 -5.65 -9.77
N ALA A 99 1.80 -6.66 -9.15
CA ALA A 99 1.37 -6.58 -7.76
C ALA A 99 2.53 -6.37 -6.76
N LEU A 100 3.78 -6.66 -7.15
CA LEU A 100 4.97 -6.37 -6.33
C LEU A 100 5.61 -5.03 -6.69
N ILE A 101 5.86 -4.76 -7.97
CA ILE A 101 6.70 -3.64 -8.40
C ILE A 101 6.00 -2.61 -9.30
N GLY A 102 4.70 -2.77 -9.54
CA GLY A 102 3.92 -1.91 -10.44
C GLY A 102 4.53 -1.84 -11.84
N GLY A 103 4.64 -0.64 -12.40
CA GLY A 103 5.23 -0.40 -13.72
C GLY A 103 6.76 -0.50 -13.78
N PHE A 104 7.47 -0.67 -12.66
CA PHE A 104 8.93 -0.75 -12.66
C PHE A 104 9.40 -2.03 -13.35
N ALA A 105 10.49 -1.97 -14.09
CA ALA A 105 11.25 -3.15 -14.44
C ALA A 105 12.06 -3.64 -13.24
N ALA A 106 12.28 -4.95 -13.14
CA ALA A 106 13.03 -5.54 -12.03
C ALA A 106 14.43 -4.95 -11.88
N GLU A 107 15.09 -4.70 -13.01
CA GLU A 107 16.43 -4.09 -13.05
C GLU A 107 16.41 -2.65 -12.54
N GLN A 108 15.33 -1.90 -12.76
CA GLN A 108 15.21 -0.53 -12.25
C GLN A 108 15.05 -0.52 -10.72
N VAL A 109 14.26 -1.44 -10.16
CA VAL A 109 14.13 -1.54 -8.70
C VAL A 109 15.46 -1.91 -8.07
N GLU A 110 16.17 -2.88 -8.65
CA GLU A 110 17.49 -3.31 -8.17
C GLU A 110 18.52 -2.17 -8.22
N GLU A 111 18.50 -1.35 -9.27
CA GLU A 111 19.37 -0.16 -9.39
C GLU A 111 19.05 0.91 -8.34
N LEU A 112 17.77 1.14 -8.04
CA LEU A 112 17.33 2.16 -7.09
C LEU A 112 17.54 1.75 -5.63
N THR A 113 17.31 0.48 -5.32
CA THR A 113 17.16 -0.01 -3.94
C THR A 113 18.27 -0.99 -3.53
N GLY A 114 18.98 -1.59 -4.49
CA GLY A 114 19.89 -2.71 -4.24
C GLY A 114 19.18 -4.06 -3.98
N ILE A 115 17.84 -4.11 -4.06
CA ILE A 115 17.05 -5.31 -3.80
C ILE A 115 16.92 -6.15 -5.08
N GLU A 116 17.37 -7.40 -5.02
CA GLU A 116 17.13 -8.37 -6.09
C GLU A 116 15.66 -8.84 -6.07
N VAL A 117 14.80 -8.22 -6.88
CA VAL A 117 13.35 -8.52 -6.87
C VAL A 117 12.95 -9.80 -7.61
N LYS A 118 13.79 -10.32 -8.52
CA LYS A 118 13.46 -11.52 -9.31
C LYS A 118 13.24 -12.77 -8.44
N PRO A 119 14.09 -13.06 -7.43
CA PRO A 119 13.82 -14.10 -6.45
C PRO A 119 12.49 -13.92 -5.70
N LEU A 120 12.18 -12.70 -5.25
CA LEU A 120 10.94 -12.39 -4.52
C LEU A 120 9.69 -12.65 -5.38
N ILE A 121 9.73 -12.19 -6.64
CA ILE A 121 8.68 -12.47 -7.62
C ILE A 121 8.50 -13.98 -7.82
N ALA A 122 9.61 -14.73 -7.92
CA ALA A 122 9.55 -16.18 -8.12
C ALA A 122 8.93 -16.91 -6.92
N GLU A 123 9.21 -16.46 -5.70
CA GLU A 123 8.65 -16.99 -4.47
C GLU A 123 7.14 -16.76 -4.39
N VAL A 124 6.68 -15.54 -4.64
CA VAL A 124 5.23 -15.21 -4.69
C VAL A 124 4.51 -16.01 -5.78
N ILE A 125 5.12 -16.17 -6.96
CA ILE A 125 4.58 -17.03 -8.03
C ILE A 125 4.47 -18.49 -7.59
N ALA A 126 5.47 -19.01 -6.85
CA ALA A 126 5.47 -20.38 -6.35
C ALA A 126 4.37 -20.59 -5.29
N ALA A 127 4.23 -19.66 -4.35
CA ALA A 127 3.19 -19.67 -3.33
C ALA A 127 1.79 -19.67 -3.97
N TYR A 128 1.54 -18.80 -4.95
CA TYR A 128 0.28 -18.80 -5.68
C TYR A 128 0.01 -20.15 -6.38
N LYS A 129 1.03 -20.72 -7.06
CA LYS A 129 0.88 -22.00 -7.76
C LYS A 129 0.50 -23.14 -6.82
N LYS A 130 1.04 -23.15 -5.58
CA LYS A 130 0.68 -24.11 -4.53
C LYS A 130 -0.83 -24.06 -4.29
N ILE A 131 -1.39 -22.88 -3.97
CA ILE A 131 -2.83 -22.70 -3.73
C ILE A 131 -3.66 -23.16 -4.92
N ASN A 132 -3.32 -22.69 -6.12
CA ASN A 132 -4.08 -22.98 -7.33
C ASN A 132 -4.08 -24.48 -7.70
N LYS A 133 -3.02 -25.23 -7.33
CA LYS A 133 -2.95 -26.69 -7.51
C LYS A 133 -4.01 -27.39 -6.65
N HIS A 134 -4.13 -27.00 -5.39
CA HIS A 134 -5.14 -27.55 -4.49
C HIS A 134 -6.55 -27.16 -4.97
N VAL A 135 -6.77 -25.89 -5.31
CA VAL A 135 -8.10 -25.39 -5.68
C VAL A 135 -8.60 -25.99 -7.01
N HIS A 136 -7.78 -26.00 -8.07
CA HIS A 136 -8.21 -26.48 -9.38
C HIS A 136 -8.42 -28.01 -9.42
N GLY A 137 -7.58 -28.78 -8.72
CA GLY A 137 -7.73 -30.24 -8.65
C GLY A 137 -9.04 -30.69 -7.99
N ARG A 138 -9.58 -29.88 -7.08
CA ARG A 138 -10.82 -30.18 -6.36
C ARG A 138 -12.08 -29.84 -7.14
N GLU A 139 -12.02 -29.05 -8.22
CA GLU A 139 -13.20 -28.70 -9.03
C GLU A 139 -13.90 -29.92 -9.65
N LYS A 140 -13.14 -30.97 -9.96
CA LYS A 140 -13.61 -32.16 -10.69
C LYS A 140 -13.57 -33.45 -9.88
N THR A 141 -13.23 -33.34 -8.59
CA THR A 141 -13.02 -34.48 -7.71
C THR A 141 -13.81 -34.27 -6.44
N ILE A 142 -14.58 -35.28 -6.01
CA ILE A 142 -15.29 -35.26 -4.74
C ILE A 142 -14.50 -36.08 -3.73
N VAL A 143 -14.03 -35.42 -2.67
CA VAL A 143 -13.44 -36.07 -1.49
C VAL A 143 -14.53 -36.27 -0.47
N ARG A 144 -14.76 -37.51 -0.03
CA ARG A 144 -15.85 -37.82 0.91
C ARG A 144 -15.40 -37.92 2.36
N ASP A 145 -14.12 -38.19 2.58
CA ASP A 145 -13.56 -38.29 3.92
C ASP A 145 -13.40 -36.89 4.50
N VAL A 146 -13.98 -36.66 5.68
CA VAL A 146 -14.03 -35.32 6.30
C VAL A 146 -12.65 -34.89 6.81
N ASP A 147 -11.85 -35.83 7.32
CA ASP A 147 -10.51 -35.52 7.82
C ASP A 147 -9.54 -35.21 6.67
N GLU A 148 -9.68 -35.90 5.53
CA GLU A 148 -8.99 -35.56 4.28
C GLU A 148 -9.41 -34.18 3.77
N GLN A 149 -10.70 -33.83 3.87
CA GLN A 149 -11.15 -32.48 3.52
C GLN A 149 -10.52 -31.44 4.44
N ASP A 150 -10.57 -31.63 5.76
CA ASP A 150 -10.02 -30.68 6.75
C ASP A 150 -8.52 -30.44 6.47
N THR A 151 -7.74 -31.50 6.25
CA THR A 151 -6.31 -31.40 5.91
C THR A 151 -6.05 -30.51 4.68
N VAL A 152 -6.86 -30.65 3.64
CA VAL A 152 -6.70 -29.86 2.41
C VAL A 152 -7.08 -28.40 2.62
N VAL A 153 -8.10 -28.13 3.44
CA VAL A 153 -8.49 -26.76 3.77
C VAL A 153 -7.36 -26.08 4.54
N ASP A 154 -6.75 -26.77 5.52
CA ASP A 154 -5.60 -26.26 6.28
C ASP A 154 -4.42 -25.91 5.36
N GLU A 155 -4.08 -26.80 4.41
CA GLU A 155 -3.03 -26.56 3.42
C GLU A 155 -3.31 -25.34 2.54
N VAL A 156 -4.56 -25.17 2.09
CA VAL A 156 -4.97 -24.06 1.22
C VAL A 156 -4.91 -22.73 1.98
N LEU A 157 -5.48 -22.68 3.19
CA LEU A 157 -5.49 -21.45 3.97
C LEU A 157 -4.09 -21.05 4.43
N SER A 158 -3.28 -22.00 4.87
CA SER A 158 -1.89 -21.72 5.24
C SER A 158 -1.09 -21.18 4.05
N ALA A 159 -1.22 -21.80 2.87
CA ALA A 159 -0.56 -21.31 1.66
C ALA A 159 -1.07 -19.93 1.20
N LEU A 160 -2.34 -19.62 1.49
CA LEU A 160 -2.91 -18.31 1.20
C LEU A 160 -2.38 -17.22 2.12
N VAL A 161 -2.27 -17.51 3.42
CA VAL A 161 -1.61 -16.59 4.39
C VAL A 161 -0.16 -16.37 3.99
N GLU A 162 0.61 -17.44 3.74
CA GLU A 162 2.01 -17.36 3.27
C GLU A 162 2.15 -16.46 2.03
N LEU A 163 1.23 -16.57 1.07
CA LEU A 163 1.24 -15.74 -0.14
C LEU A 163 1.00 -14.25 0.17
N LEU A 164 -0.01 -13.96 1.00
CA LEU A 164 -0.41 -12.58 1.31
C LEU A 164 0.65 -11.87 2.15
N GLU A 165 1.22 -12.56 3.14
CA GLU A 165 2.31 -12.05 3.95
C GLU A 165 3.55 -11.79 3.08
N ALA A 166 3.98 -12.77 2.28
CA ALA A 166 5.13 -12.58 1.38
C ALA A 166 4.91 -11.41 0.40
N GLN A 167 3.71 -11.30 -0.19
CA GLN A 167 3.42 -10.18 -1.10
C GLN A 167 3.45 -8.83 -0.38
N ARG A 168 2.88 -8.74 0.82
CA ARG A 168 2.86 -7.52 1.62
C ARG A 168 4.26 -7.11 2.05
N ASP A 169 5.02 -8.05 2.62
CA ASP A 169 6.35 -7.79 3.18
C ASP A 169 7.32 -7.35 2.09
N TYR A 170 7.38 -8.08 0.97
CA TYR A 170 8.25 -7.71 -0.16
C TYR A 170 7.82 -6.40 -0.81
N ARG A 171 6.51 -6.14 -0.92
CA ARG A 171 6.04 -4.86 -1.46
C ARG A 171 6.40 -3.70 -0.54
N SER A 172 6.25 -3.86 0.78
CA SER A 172 6.66 -2.85 1.76
C SER A 172 8.15 -2.57 1.65
N GLU A 173 8.99 -3.61 1.69
CA GLU A 173 10.45 -3.47 1.60
C GLU A 173 10.88 -2.72 0.35
N ILE A 174 10.28 -3.04 -0.81
CA ILE A 174 10.56 -2.35 -2.08
C ILE A 174 10.08 -0.90 -2.06
N VAL A 175 8.85 -0.66 -1.58
CA VAL A 175 8.26 0.69 -1.51
C VAL A 175 9.05 1.60 -0.57
N ASP A 176 9.41 1.10 0.61
CA ASP A 176 10.16 1.84 1.61
C ASP A 176 11.55 2.21 1.07
N ALA A 177 12.23 1.25 0.42
CA ALA A 177 13.52 1.53 -0.20
C ALA A 177 13.43 2.54 -1.37
N ILE A 178 12.33 2.53 -2.14
CA ILE A 178 12.09 3.55 -3.17
C ILE A 178 11.86 4.93 -2.51
N ALA A 179 11.05 5.01 -1.45
CA ALA A 179 10.79 6.25 -0.73
C ALA A 179 12.08 6.83 -0.09
N ASP A 180 12.94 5.97 0.46
CA ASP A 180 14.21 6.37 1.06
C ASP A 180 15.19 6.95 0.03
N SER A 181 15.11 6.52 -1.24
CA SER A 181 15.96 7.03 -2.31
C SER A 181 15.72 8.51 -2.65
N LEU A 182 14.61 9.11 -2.20
CA LEU A 182 14.22 10.51 -2.49
C LEU A 182 14.81 11.58 -1.54
N GLN A 183 15.65 11.21 -0.58
CA GLN A 183 15.93 12.04 0.59
C GLN A 183 16.40 13.48 0.29
N SER A 184 17.27 13.69 -0.70
CA SER A 184 17.88 15.02 -0.89
C SER A 184 16.99 15.93 -1.74
N GLU A 185 16.41 15.38 -2.78
CA GLU A 185 15.55 16.07 -3.73
C GLU A 185 14.24 16.52 -3.06
N ALA A 186 13.70 15.70 -2.15
CA ALA A 186 12.48 16.00 -1.42
C ALA A 186 12.55 17.31 -0.62
N VAL A 187 13.68 17.55 0.08
CA VAL A 187 13.88 18.77 0.91
C VAL A 187 13.88 20.02 0.05
N GLU A 188 14.59 19.98 -1.09
CA GLU A 188 14.67 21.11 -2.03
C GLU A 188 13.30 21.43 -2.65
N LYS A 189 12.58 20.39 -3.09
CA LYS A 189 11.25 20.55 -3.67
C LYS A 189 10.28 21.13 -2.65
N PHE A 190 10.27 20.62 -1.41
CA PHE A 190 9.45 21.16 -0.33
C PHE A 190 9.74 22.62 -0.05
N THR A 191 11.02 22.98 0.09
CA THR A 191 11.42 24.35 0.39
C THR A 191 10.91 25.31 -0.68
N THR A 192 10.95 24.92 -1.95
CA THR A 192 10.50 25.79 -3.05
C THR A 192 8.98 25.95 -3.08
N GLU A 193 8.21 24.87 -2.93
CA GLU A 193 6.76 24.92 -3.04
C GLU A 193 6.10 25.56 -1.81
N THR A 194 6.64 25.34 -0.60
CA THR A 194 6.06 25.93 0.61
C THR A 194 6.27 27.44 0.71
N VAL A 195 7.27 28.02 0.02
CA VAL A 195 7.43 29.49 -0.07
C VAL A 195 6.18 30.13 -0.66
N ASP A 196 5.61 29.54 -1.71
CA ASP A 196 4.43 30.08 -2.39
C ASP A 196 3.18 30.04 -1.47
N ASP A 197 3.05 29.02 -0.63
CA ASP A 197 1.94 28.89 0.33
C ASP A 197 2.09 29.86 1.53
N ILE A 198 3.33 30.11 2.00
CA ILE A 198 3.61 31.03 3.13
C ILE A 198 3.47 32.50 2.73
N ASP A 199 3.72 32.86 1.47
CA ASP A 199 3.60 34.24 0.96
C ASP A 199 2.20 34.85 1.18
N ILE A 200 1.18 34.02 1.41
CA ILE A 200 -0.18 34.44 1.75
C ILE A 200 -0.28 34.96 3.20
N LEU A 201 0.57 34.49 4.12
CA LEU A 201 0.47 34.72 5.57
C LEU A 201 1.16 36.01 6.05
N ALA A 202 2.21 36.48 5.36
CA ALA A 202 2.96 37.69 5.74
C ALA A 202 3.57 38.42 4.53
N THR A 203 3.76 39.74 4.66
CA THR A 203 4.38 40.57 3.60
C THR A 203 5.84 40.17 3.33
N HIS A 204 6.52 39.66 4.36
CA HIS A 204 7.85 39.07 4.27
C HIS A 204 7.92 37.89 5.24
N HIS A 205 8.66 36.86 4.86
CA HIS A 205 8.90 35.70 5.71
C HIS A 205 10.34 35.19 5.53
N THR A 206 10.83 34.43 6.51
CA THR A 206 12.04 33.61 6.36
C THR A 206 11.72 32.18 6.77
N ILE A 207 12.13 31.22 5.95
CA ILE A 207 12.10 29.80 6.32
C ILE A 207 13.32 29.53 7.20
N ASP A 208 13.07 29.12 8.45
CA ASP A 208 14.11 28.84 9.42
C ASP A 208 14.60 27.39 9.29
N TRP A 209 13.68 26.46 9.08
CA TRP A 209 13.97 25.04 8.84
C TRP A 209 12.78 24.34 8.19
N VAL A 210 13.07 23.28 7.43
CA VAL A 210 12.08 22.34 6.90
C VAL A 210 12.43 20.95 7.44
N GLY A 211 11.48 20.35 8.15
CA GLY A 211 11.57 19.00 8.66
C GLY A 211 10.70 18.08 7.82
N ILE A 212 11.27 16.96 7.38
CA ILE A 212 10.50 15.87 6.78
C ILE A 212 10.37 14.77 7.82
N ASP A 213 9.14 14.45 8.18
CA ASP A 213 8.82 13.43 9.19
C ASP A 213 8.63 12.06 8.53
N GLU A 214 7.85 12.02 7.44
CA GLU A 214 7.53 10.78 6.73
C GLU A 214 7.61 10.96 5.22
N ARG A 215 8.01 9.89 4.53
CA ARG A 215 7.97 9.77 3.07
C ARG A 215 7.39 8.40 2.76
N ALA A 216 6.37 8.37 1.92
CA ALA A 216 5.71 7.13 1.54
C ALA A 216 5.48 7.10 0.04
N VAL A 217 5.65 5.92 -0.57
CA VAL A 217 5.04 5.64 -1.87
C VAL A 217 3.60 5.21 -1.61
N VAL A 218 2.65 6.04 -1.99
CA VAL A 218 1.22 5.76 -1.81
C VAL A 218 0.62 5.00 -3.00
N GLY A 219 1.31 5.02 -4.14
CA GLY A 219 0.87 4.32 -5.35
C GLY A 219 2.01 4.10 -6.34
N ILE A 220 1.94 2.98 -7.06
CA ILE A 220 2.80 2.71 -8.22
C ILE A 220 1.88 2.27 -9.34
N THR A 221 1.77 3.09 -10.38
CA THR A 221 1.01 2.78 -11.60
C THR A 221 1.93 2.18 -12.66
N ALA A 222 1.40 1.96 -13.85
CA ALA A 222 2.19 1.54 -15.01
C ALA A 222 3.24 2.56 -15.46
N ARG A 223 3.07 3.85 -15.10
CA ARG A 223 3.86 4.97 -15.67
C ARG A 223 4.39 5.94 -14.64
N GLU A 224 3.81 5.97 -13.45
CA GLU A 224 4.05 6.99 -12.45
C GLU A 224 4.16 6.35 -11.07
N VAL A 225 4.99 6.97 -10.23
CA VAL A 225 5.07 6.71 -8.79
C VAL A 225 4.42 7.89 -8.08
N GLU A 226 3.49 7.59 -7.19
CA GLU A 226 2.81 8.57 -6.37
C GLU A 226 3.44 8.58 -4.98
N TYR A 227 3.93 9.74 -4.58
CA TYR A 227 4.56 9.95 -3.29
C TYR A 227 3.69 10.83 -2.41
N GLU A 228 3.75 10.57 -1.12
CA GLU A 228 3.27 11.46 -0.07
C GLU A 228 4.44 11.75 0.86
N ILE A 229 4.61 13.03 1.18
CA ILE A 229 5.61 13.48 2.13
C ILE A 229 4.90 14.35 3.15
N THR A 230 5.18 14.10 4.42
CA THR A 230 4.68 14.89 5.54
C THR A 230 5.84 15.43 6.35
N GLY A 231 5.61 16.55 7.01
CA GLY A 231 6.64 17.21 7.77
C GLY A 231 6.11 18.42 8.50
N SER A 232 7.06 19.26 8.92
CA SER A 232 6.79 20.54 9.56
C SER A 232 7.73 21.60 9.02
N ILE A 233 7.26 22.84 8.91
CA ILE A 233 8.07 23.98 8.51
C ILE A 233 8.09 25.03 9.62
N GLY A 234 9.29 25.44 10.01
CA GLY A 234 9.51 26.57 10.91
C GLY A 234 9.71 27.84 10.10
N VAL A 235 8.90 28.85 10.38
CA VAL A 235 8.97 30.15 9.70
C VAL A 235 9.04 31.28 10.71
N THR A 236 9.72 32.35 10.32
CA THR A 236 9.58 33.66 10.96
C THR A 236 8.79 34.56 10.02
N LEU A 237 7.62 35.01 10.48
CA LEU A 237 6.73 35.93 9.78
C LEU A 237 7.08 37.37 10.17
N LEU A 238 7.22 38.24 9.18
CA LEU A 238 7.62 39.63 9.36
C LEU A 238 6.48 40.56 8.93
N TYR A 239 6.00 41.35 9.88
CA TYR A 239 4.93 42.33 9.67
C TYR A 239 5.45 43.76 9.76
N GLY A 240 5.02 44.60 8.81
CA GLY A 240 5.42 46.00 8.69
C GLY A 240 6.40 46.27 7.56
N SER A 241 6.46 47.52 7.11
CA SER A 241 7.36 47.93 6.02
C SER A 241 8.81 47.98 6.49
N GLY A 242 9.77 48.00 5.56
CA GLY A 242 11.20 48.20 5.89
C GLY A 242 11.46 49.48 6.71
N GLY A 243 10.60 50.50 6.58
CA GLY A 243 10.65 51.71 7.40
C GLY A 243 10.13 51.51 8.82
N ASP A 244 9.12 50.66 9.02
CA ASP A 244 8.59 50.31 10.34
C ASP A 244 9.61 49.46 11.11
N ARG A 245 10.26 48.50 10.45
CA ARG A 245 11.39 47.75 11.01
C ARG A 245 12.53 48.66 11.46
N ALA A 246 12.91 49.63 10.63
CA ALA A 246 14.00 50.56 10.96
C ALA A 246 13.68 51.46 12.17
N ARG A 247 12.40 51.68 12.46
CA ARG A 247 11.91 52.46 13.61
C ARG A 247 11.63 51.60 14.85
N GLY A 248 11.68 50.28 14.73
CA GLY A 248 11.31 49.34 15.79
C GLY A 248 9.80 49.11 15.93
N ASP A 249 9.01 49.53 14.93
CA ASP A 249 7.55 49.41 14.90
C ASP A 249 7.07 48.13 14.17
N GLY A 250 7.99 47.35 13.59
CA GLY A 250 7.69 46.06 12.97
C GLY A 250 7.57 44.92 13.97
N ALA A 251 6.86 43.86 13.61
CA ALA A 251 6.73 42.64 14.42
C ALA A 251 7.38 41.44 13.71
N GLU A 252 8.05 40.59 14.49
CA GLU A 252 8.59 39.30 14.07
C GLU A 252 7.92 38.22 14.92
N ILE A 253 7.33 37.22 14.29
CA ILE A 253 6.65 36.11 14.97
C ILE A 253 7.18 34.81 14.37
N GLY A 254 7.79 33.97 15.21
CA GLY A 254 8.15 32.61 14.83
C GLY A 254 6.95 31.69 14.99
N ASP A 255 6.70 30.85 13.99
CA ASP A 255 5.62 29.86 14.00
C ASP A 255 6.04 28.57 13.28
N GLU A 256 5.27 27.51 13.50
CA GLU A 256 5.51 26.18 12.94
C GLU A 256 4.22 25.61 12.35
N PHE A 257 4.28 25.15 11.09
CA PHE A 257 3.12 24.63 10.38
C PHE A 257 3.35 23.19 9.93
N PRO A 258 2.35 22.29 10.10
CA PRO A 258 2.41 20.98 9.48
C PRO A 258 2.29 21.14 7.96
N ILE A 259 2.97 20.26 7.24
CA ILE A 259 2.95 20.25 5.78
C ILE A 259 2.74 18.82 5.29
N SER A 260 1.92 18.70 4.24
CA SER A 260 1.68 17.45 3.52
C SER A 260 1.65 17.76 2.04
N MET A 261 2.40 17.00 1.24
CA MET A 261 2.45 17.16 -0.21
C MET A 261 2.32 15.80 -0.87
N ARG A 262 1.45 15.73 -1.88
CA ARG A 262 1.35 14.57 -2.75
C ARG A 262 1.75 14.94 -4.16
N PHE A 263 2.58 14.14 -4.77
CA PHE A 263 3.04 14.38 -6.13
C PHE A 263 3.29 13.08 -6.88
N LYS A 264 3.27 13.16 -8.21
CA LYS A 264 3.53 12.04 -9.10
C LYS A 264 4.82 12.27 -9.87
N VAL A 265 5.63 11.22 -10.02
CA VAL A 265 6.87 11.26 -10.78
C VAL A 265 6.85 10.14 -11.84
N PRO A 266 7.32 10.39 -13.07
CA PRO A 266 7.45 9.34 -14.08
C PRO A 266 8.35 8.19 -13.62
N ILE A 267 7.92 6.95 -13.86
CA ILE A 267 8.59 5.73 -13.39
C ILE A 267 9.99 5.51 -14.00
N GLU A 268 10.30 6.22 -15.09
CA GLU A 268 11.62 6.18 -15.70
C GLU A 268 12.67 7.01 -14.96
N ALA A 269 12.22 7.96 -14.15
CA ALA A 269 13.06 8.86 -13.38
C ALA A 269 12.41 9.14 -12.02
N PRO A 270 12.20 8.11 -11.17
CA PRO A 270 11.37 8.20 -9.97
C PRO A 270 11.93 9.12 -8.87
N HIS A 271 13.19 9.56 -9.02
CA HIS A 271 13.89 10.50 -8.14
C HIS A 271 13.96 11.92 -8.71
N ASP A 272 13.57 12.12 -9.97
CA ASP A 272 13.65 13.42 -10.65
C ASP A 272 12.42 14.28 -10.30
N LEU A 273 12.50 15.00 -9.19
CA LEU A 273 11.41 15.86 -8.71
C LEU A 273 11.19 17.13 -9.55
N GLU A 274 12.08 17.47 -10.50
CA GLU A 274 11.78 18.51 -11.49
C GLU A 274 10.64 18.07 -12.43
N ARG A 275 10.47 16.76 -12.58
CA ARG A 275 9.39 16.14 -13.37
C ARG A 275 8.18 15.78 -12.52
N ALA A 276 8.16 16.20 -11.25
CA ALA A 276 7.04 15.94 -10.36
C ALA A 276 5.82 16.80 -10.74
N GLU A 277 4.66 16.16 -10.84
CA GLU A 277 3.37 16.83 -10.88
C GLU A 277 2.78 16.87 -9.47
N ILE A 278 2.61 18.07 -8.92
CA ILE A 278 2.02 18.25 -7.59
C ILE A 278 0.51 18.06 -7.69
N THR A 279 0.00 17.14 -6.88
CA THR A 279 -1.43 16.77 -6.84
C THR A 279 -2.16 17.35 -5.63
N SER A 280 -1.42 17.70 -4.57
CA SER A 280 -1.90 18.49 -3.43
C SER A 280 -0.75 19.23 -2.75
N GLY A 281 -0.99 20.50 -2.36
CA GLY A 281 -0.04 21.39 -1.68
C GLY A 281 -0.22 21.44 -0.16
N ALA A 282 0.52 22.34 0.52
CA ALA A 282 0.60 22.36 1.98
C ALA A 282 -0.73 22.73 2.64
N ASP A 283 -1.04 22.06 3.75
CA ASP A 283 -2.24 22.33 4.54
C ASP A 283 -1.99 23.45 5.56
N THR A 284 -2.31 24.69 5.19
CA THR A 284 -2.21 25.87 6.06
C THR A 284 -3.49 26.16 6.85
N SER A 285 -4.46 25.24 6.85
CA SER A 285 -5.78 25.45 7.51
C SER A 285 -5.67 25.77 9.00
N ALA A 286 -4.65 25.25 9.69
CA ALA A 286 -4.37 25.52 11.10
C ALA A 286 -4.23 27.02 11.44
N TRP A 287 -3.83 27.86 10.48
CA TRP A 287 -3.76 29.31 10.67
C TRP A 287 -5.14 29.97 10.74
N PHE A 288 -6.12 29.45 10.00
CA PHE A 288 -7.48 30.01 9.94
C PHE A 288 -8.40 29.46 11.04
N ASP A 289 -8.01 28.38 11.71
CA ASP A 289 -8.82 27.71 12.73
C ASP A 289 -8.77 28.40 14.11
N ASN A 290 -7.95 29.45 14.26
CA ASN A 290 -7.80 30.19 15.52
C ASN A 290 -8.72 31.41 15.70
N ASP A 291 -9.59 31.74 14.74
CA ASP A 291 -10.38 32.99 14.78
C ASP A 291 -11.88 32.83 15.13
N ASP A 292 -12.38 31.64 15.46
CA ASP A 292 -13.83 31.41 15.66
C ASP A 292 -14.27 31.07 17.11
N ASN A 293 -13.43 31.34 18.13
CA ASN A 293 -13.79 31.04 19.52
C ASN A 293 -13.67 32.18 20.54
N ASP A 294 -13.39 33.41 20.11
CA ASP A 294 -13.28 34.56 21.02
C ASP A 294 -14.26 35.68 20.64
N ASP A 295 -15.57 35.37 20.65
CA ASP A 295 -16.63 36.39 20.71
C ASP A 295 -17.97 35.75 21.12
N ARG A 296 -18.03 35.21 22.35
CA ARG A 296 -19.26 35.21 23.13
C ARG A 296 -18.96 35.67 24.55
N ASP A 297 -18.67 36.97 24.66
CA ASP A 297 -18.90 37.69 25.89
C ASP A 297 -20.36 37.49 26.31
N THR A 298 -20.54 36.59 27.27
CA THR A 298 -21.72 36.52 28.11
C THR A 298 -21.73 37.75 29.00
N ASP A 299 -22.22 38.87 28.48
CA ASP A 299 -22.66 39.97 29.33
C ASP A 299 -24.04 39.62 29.89
N ALA A 300 -24.02 39.27 31.18
CA ALA A 300 -25.19 39.10 32.00
C ALA A 300 -25.83 40.46 32.30
N PHE A 301 -27.11 40.63 31.98
CA PHE A 301 -28.15 41.24 32.83
C PHE A 301 -29.54 40.76 32.41
#